data_AF-A0A5K1B3Y7-F1
#
_entry.id   AF-A0A5K1B3Y7-F1
#
_cell.length_a   1.000
_cell.length_b   1.000
_cell.length_c   1.000
_cell.angle_alpha   90.00
_cell.angle_beta   90.00
_cell.angle_gamma   90.00
#
_symmetry.space_group_name_H-M   'P 1'
#
loop_
_entity.id
_entity.type
_entity.pdbx_description
1 polymer ?
#
loop_
_entity_poly.entity_id
_entity_poly.type
_entity_poly.pdbx_seq_one_letter_code
_entity_poly.pdbx_strand_id
1 'polypeptide(L)' 'NMGMEVCCTLGMLEKHQAEELKKAGLTSYNHNLDTSREYYPKIITTRSYDERLKTLEYVREAGISVCS' A
#
# COMPACT_ATOMS: atom_id res chain seq x y z
N ASN A 1 -6.36 20.16 -15.46
CA ASN A 1 -5.64 19.22 -14.59
C ASN A 1 -4.37 19.91 -14.10
N MET A 2 -4.12 20.01 -12.79
CA MET A 2 -3.02 20.82 -12.21
C MET A 2 -1.62 20.20 -12.35
N GLY A 3 -1.50 19.04 -13.03
CA GLY A 3 -0.22 18.36 -13.25
C GLY A 3 0.44 17.82 -11.97
N MET A 4 -0.32 17.76 -10.87
CA MET A 4 0.18 17.32 -9.57
C MET A 4 -0.03 15.82 -9.41
N GLU A 5 0.98 15.15 -8.88
CA GLU A 5 0.87 13.77 -8.42
C GLU A 5 0.22 13.72 -7.04
N VAL A 6 -0.58 12.68 -6.79
CA VAL A 6 -1.26 12.47 -5.50
C VAL A 6 -0.74 11.18 -4.87
N CYS A 7 -0.31 11.29 -3.62
CA CYS A 7 0.14 10.18 -2.79
C CYS A 7 -0.71 10.08 -1.53
N CYS A 8 -0.99 8.87 -1.06
CA CYS A 8 -1.61 8.66 0.25
C CYS A 8 -1.03 7.45 1.00
N THR A 9 -1.22 7.45 2.32
CA THR A 9 -0.96 6.32 3.22
C THR A 9 -2.21 6.08 4.05
N LEU A 10 -2.97 5.02 3.73
CA LEU A 10 -4.26 4.73 4.36
C LEU A 10 -4.29 3.38 5.07
N GLY A 11 -3.13 2.74 5.21
CA GLY A 11 -3.01 1.40 5.80
C GLY A 11 -3.17 0.30 4.76
N MET A 12 -3.94 -0.74 5.11
CA MET A 12 -4.16 -1.93 4.30
C MET A 12 -5.36 -1.68 3.43
N LEU A 13 -5.28 -2.20 2.22
CA LEU A 13 -6.35 -2.09 1.26
C LEU A 13 -6.83 -3.47 0.90
N GLU A 14 -8.12 -3.55 0.60
CA GLU A 14 -8.65 -4.59 -0.26
C GLU A 14 -8.48 -4.18 -1.73
N LYS A 15 -8.53 -5.18 -2.62
CA LYS A 15 -8.36 -4.97 -4.06
C LYS A 15 -9.30 -3.89 -4.63
N HIS A 16 -10.57 -3.93 -4.26
CA HIS A 16 -11.57 -2.96 -4.77
C HIS A 16 -11.24 -1.52 -4.35
N GLN A 17 -10.68 -1.32 -3.15
CA GLN A 17 -10.29 0.01 -2.67
C GLN A 17 -9.09 0.57 -3.45
N ALA A 18 -8.13 -0.28 -3.82
CA ALA A 18 -7.01 0.13 -4.67
C ALA A 18 -7.50 0.57 -6.07
N GLU A 19 -8.47 -0.14 -6.64
CA GLU A 19 -9.10 0.23 -7.91
C GLU A 19 -9.86 1.56 -7.82
N GLU A 20 -10.60 1.79 -6.73
CA GLU A 20 -11.30 3.05 -6.49
C GLU A 20 -10.33 4.22 -6.33
N LEU A 21 -9.24 4.04 -5.58
CA LEU A 21 -8.19 5.05 -5.45
C LEU A 21 -7.53 5.39 -6.80
N LYS A 22 -7.28 4.38 -7.64
CA LYS A 22 -6.76 4.61 -8.98
C LYS A 22 -7.73 5.43 -9.82
N LYS A 23 -9.02 5.08 -9.81
CA LYS A 23 -10.08 5.81 -10.53
C LYS A 23 -10.21 7.25 -10.02
N ALA A 24 -9.99 7.48 -8.74
CA ALA A 24 -9.97 8.81 -8.14
C ALA A 24 -8.73 9.65 -8.50
N GLY A 25 -7.72 9.06 -9.16
CA GLY A 25 -6.52 9.76 -9.65
C GLY A 25 -5.28 9.58 -8.78
N LEU A 26 -5.28 8.61 -7.86
CA LEU A 26 -4.09 8.35 -7.04
C LEU A 26 -2.90 7.91 -7.90
N THR A 27 -1.75 8.53 -7.66
CA THR A 27 -0.51 8.30 -8.41
C THR A 27 0.39 7.30 -7.68
N SER A 28 0.54 7.47 -6.36
CA SER A 28 1.37 6.59 -5.53
C SER A 28 0.72 6.25 -4.19
N TYR A 29 1.11 5.11 -3.63
CA TYR A 29 0.64 4.63 -2.33
C TYR A 29 1.82 4.21 -1.46
N ASN A 30 1.86 4.72 -0.23
CA ASN A 30 2.94 4.45 0.72
C ASN A 30 2.58 3.30 1.67
N HIS A 31 3.42 2.26 1.75
CA HIS A 31 3.22 1.13 2.67
C HIS A 31 4.52 0.39 3.01
N ASN A 32 5.24 0.83 4.05
CA ASN A 32 6.63 0.43 4.37
C ASN A 32 6.75 -0.96 5.02
N LEU A 33 7.58 -1.92 4.61
CA LEU A 33 7.68 -3.22 5.33
C LEU A 33 8.32 -3.18 6.74
N ASP A 34 8.85 -2.03 7.16
CA ASP A 34 9.45 -1.69 8.47
C ASP A 34 10.71 -2.48 8.88
N THR A 35 10.71 -3.81 8.77
CA THR A 35 11.82 -4.67 9.19
C THR A 35 11.78 -6.02 8.45
N SER A 36 12.70 -6.93 8.78
CA SER A 36 12.70 -8.27 8.19
C SER A 36 11.47 -9.07 8.64
N ARG A 37 11.07 -10.05 7.83
CA ARG A 37 9.93 -10.92 8.11
C ARG A 37 10.07 -11.64 9.46
N GLU A 38 11.27 -12.08 9.81
CA GLU A 38 11.56 -12.80 11.05
C GLU A 38 11.48 -11.89 12.28
N TYR A 39 11.81 -10.61 12.12
CA TYR A 39 11.80 -9.63 13.22
C TYR A 39 10.46 -8.91 13.37
N TYR A 40 9.63 -8.90 12.32
CA TYR A 40 8.32 -8.25 12.27
C TYR A 40 7.42 -8.54 13.48
N PRO A 41 7.17 -9.81 13.89
CA PRO A 41 6.27 -10.11 15.02
C PRO A 41 6.79 -9.63 16.38
N LYS A 42 8.06 -9.20 16.48
CA LYS A 42 8.61 -8.60 17.70
C LYS A 42 8.26 -7.12 17.86
N ILE A 43 7.89 -6.45 16.76
CA ILE A 43 7.64 -5.00 16.71
C ILE A 43 6.17 -4.71 16.40
N ILE A 44 5.59 -5.41 15.43
CA ILE A 44 4.21 -5.22 14.97
C ILE A 44 3.46 -6.53 15.16
N THR A 45 2.41 -6.48 15.99
CA THR A 45 1.66 -7.67 16.44
C THR A 45 0.19 -7.67 16.00
N THR A 46 -0.35 -6.51 15.61
CA THR A 46 -1.75 -6.35 15.20
C THR A 46 -1.98 -6.71 13.73
N ARG A 47 -0.91 -6.97 12.99
CA ARG A 47 -0.89 -7.22 11.55
C ARG A 47 0.27 -8.15 11.21
N SER A 48 0.11 -8.96 10.18
CA SER A 48 1.12 -9.87 9.67
C SER A 48 1.93 -9.22 8.55
N TYR A 49 3.17 -9.69 8.37
CA TYR A 49 4.00 -9.28 7.23
C TYR A 49 3.34 -9.59 5.88
N ASP A 50 2.60 -10.70 5.80
CA ASP A 50 1.93 -11.13 4.57
C ASP A 50 0.73 -10.27 4.18
N GLU A 51 -0.05 -9.78 5.14
CA GLU A 51 -1.14 -8.81 4.87
C GLU A 51 -0.61 -7.54 4.20
N ARG A 52 0.64 -7.18 4.49
CA ARG A 52 1.28 -5.98 3.94
C ARG A 52 1.80 -6.18 2.54
N LEU A 53 2.43 -7.33 2.30
CA LEU A 53 2.77 -7.73 0.93
C LEU A 53 1.52 -7.82 0.05
N LYS A 54 0.42 -8.31 0.61
CA LYS A 54 -0.87 -8.41 -0.10
C LYS A 54 -1.45 -7.03 -0.43
N THR A 55 -1.34 -6.07 0.48
CA THR A 55 -1.69 -4.67 0.18
C THR A 55 -0.82 -4.10 -0.97
N LEU A 56 0.49 -4.35 -0.94
CA LEU A 56 1.41 -3.89 -1.99
C LEU A 56 1.11 -4.53 -3.35
N GLU A 57 0.71 -5.79 -3.36
CA GLU A 57 0.26 -6.50 -4.56
C GLU A 57 -0.99 -5.84 -5.15
N TYR A 58 -2.02 -5.57 -4.35
CA TYR A 58 -3.24 -4.89 -4.82
C TYR A 58 -2.98 -3.50 -5.38
N VAL A 59 -2.11 -2.71 -4.75
CA VAL A 59 -1.71 -1.39 -5.24
C VAL A 59 -1.03 -1.50 -6.61
N ARG A 60 -0.11 -2.48 -6.78
CA ARG A 60 0.57 -2.72 -8.05
C ARG A 60 -0.39 -3.18 -9.14
N GLU A 61 -1.29 -4.12 -8.83
CA GLU A 61 -2.31 -4.60 -9.76
C GLU A 61 -3.24 -3.48 -10.23
N ALA A 62 -3.58 -2.52 -9.35
CA ALA A 62 -4.37 -1.35 -9.68
C ALA A 62 -3.60 -0.31 -10.53
N GLY A 63 -2.31 -0.53 -10.82
CA GLY A 63 -1.48 0.40 -11.59
C GLY A 63 -1.13 1.68 -10.84
N ILE A 64 -1.05 1.61 -9.50
CA ILE A 64 -0.59 2.69 -8.62
C ILE A 64 0.89 2.45 -8.29
N SER A 65 1.70 3.50 -8.27
CA SER A 65 3.11 3.38 -7.90
C SER A 65 3.27 3.07 -6.41
N VAL A 66 4.18 2.19 -6.04
CA VAL A 66 4.43 1.81 -4.63
C VAL A 66 5.63 2.57 -4.09
N CYS A 67 5.48 3.15 -2.91
CA CYS A 67 6.58 3.59 -2.04
C CYS A 67 6.61 2.68 -0.81
N SER A 68 7.67 1.89 -0.63
CA SER A 68 7.82 0.94 0.49
C SER A 68 9.27 0.79 0.90
#